data_AF-A0A540UVC9-F1
#
_entry.id   AF-A0A540UVC9-F1
#
_cell.length_a   1.000
_cell.length_b   1.000
_cell.length_c   1.000
_cell.angle_alpha   90.00
_cell.angle_beta   90.00
_cell.angle_gamma   90.00
#
_symmetry.space_group_name_H-M   'P 1'
#
loop_
_entity.id
_entity.type
_entity.pdbx_description
1 polymer ?
#
loop_
_entity_poly.entity_id
_entity_poly.type
_entity_poly.pdbx_seq_one_letter_code
_entity_poly.pdbx_strand_id
1 'polypeptide(L)'
;MNSELKKVDDFLNNFIQKNNKQKSNIFLRLNEVEYYEENKSGTFCHYPGCGDVAIDSHTYPKSFLRKIAGGNKVFATDIKHIVGNSYDVGVSDLVKDTHIKKSGVQPLFCKKHDADIFKAIEVKNINTDLETYLCLFLYRSYIYDYQLESEVHNPSVNRKINIDRPYSKKISKEDEIRYLFEQELSTKLISENASFHNSDIIKNKFDAIFLGKEKPNYSDFCKYFELKYYDLGCLPDFFASGSMFFSLDPQRIDNPLQSIYAIIPDKSLQTAYFCILMPNESIDSMKVVIENLEKLYNKYDKREFNKHIEFLLLDASQNIIMTETLYNNLKINGAYHLLVKACIALVMARLPICPYSSKSLRSYSYNLLKSIDLISNGHQ
;
A
#
# COMPACT_ATOMS: atom_id res chain seq x y z
N MET A 1 -3.78 25.51 17.07
CA MET A 1 -3.62 24.87 15.75
C MET A 1 -3.26 25.95 14.74
N ASN A 2 -2.21 25.78 13.94
CA ASN A 2 -1.80 26.74 12.89
C ASN A 2 -3.01 27.08 11.98
N SER A 3 -3.17 28.34 11.57
CA SER A 3 -4.32 28.79 10.76
C SER A 3 -4.48 28.00 9.47
N GLU A 4 -3.37 27.53 8.89
CA GLU A 4 -3.35 26.66 7.72
C GLU A 4 -3.87 25.24 8.00
N LEU A 5 -3.44 24.63 9.12
CA LEU A 5 -3.92 23.31 9.54
C LEU A 5 -5.43 23.33 9.82
N LYS A 6 -5.96 24.45 10.32
CA LYS A 6 -7.41 24.62 10.50
C LYS A 6 -8.16 24.61 9.18
N LYS A 7 -7.63 25.28 8.14
CA LYS A 7 -8.24 25.26 6.80
C LYS A 7 -8.27 23.85 6.21
N VAL A 8 -7.17 23.10 6.37
CA VAL A 8 -7.10 21.69 5.95
C VAL A 8 -8.13 20.84 6.73
N ASP A 9 -8.24 21.05 8.05
CA ASP A 9 -9.21 20.35 8.90
C ASP A 9 -10.65 20.58 8.43
N ASP A 10 -11.03 21.85 8.22
CA ASP A 10 -12.35 22.28 7.75
C ASP A 10 -12.65 21.69 6.36
N PHE A 11 -11.68 21.71 5.46
CA PHE A 11 -11.81 21.10 4.13
C PHE A 11 -12.07 19.60 4.20
N LEU A 12 -11.27 18.86 4.97
CA LEU A 12 -11.43 17.41 5.12
C LEU A 12 -12.74 17.05 5.82
N ASN A 13 -13.16 17.81 6.84
CA ASN A 13 -14.46 17.63 7.48
C ASN A 13 -15.60 17.82 6.49
N ASN A 14 -15.55 18.87 5.67
CA ASN A 14 -16.54 19.12 4.64
C ASN A 14 -16.56 18.01 3.58
N PHE A 15 -15.39 17.53 3.15
CA PHE A 15 -15.28 16.41 2.20
C PHE A 15 -15.92 15.13 2.77
N ILE A 16 -15.53 14.74 3.98
CA ILE A 16 -16.05 13.55 4.68
C ILE A 16 -17.57 13.68 4.88
N GLN A 17 -18.05 14.84 5.34
CA GLN A 17 -19.48 15.05 5.57
C GLN A 17 -20.29 14.98 4.27
N LYS A 18 -19.77 15.50 3.15
CA LYS A 18 -20.43 15.41 1.85
C LYS A 18 -20.50 13.95 1.38
N ASN A 19 -19.41 13.20 1.49
CA ASN A 19 -19.38 11.79 1.07
C ASN A 19 -20.26 10.91 1.96
N ASN A 20 -20.33 11.16 3.27
CA ASN A 20 -21.26 10.46 4.16
C ASN A 20 -22.74 10.76 3.87
N LYS A 21 -23.04 11.86 3.17
CA LYS A 21 -24.39 12.23 2.71
C LYS A 21 -24.67 11.76 1.27
N GLN A 22 -23.71 11.14 0.60
CA GLN A 22 -23.90 10.60 -0.73
C GLN A 22 -25.02 9.56 -0.70
N LYS A 23 -25.88 9.58 -1.72
CA LYS A 23 -26.94 8.58 -1.86
C LYS A 23 -26.28 7.23 -2.19
N SER A 24 -26.48 6.25 -1.31
CA SER A 24 -26.09 4.86 -1.56
C SER A 24 -26.71 4.35 -2.86
N ASN A 25 -25.87 3.76 -3.71
CA ASN A 25 -26.26 3.05 -4.91
C ASN A 25 -25.60 1.66 -4.93
N ILE A 26 -26.30 0.70 -4.32
CA ILE A 26 -25.86 -0.70 -4.24
C ILE A 26 -25.59 -1.33 -5.62
N PHE A 27 -26.27 -0.88 -6.68
CA PHE A 27 -26.10 -1.45 -8.02
C PHE A 27 -24.82 -0.94 -8.70
N LEU A 28 -24.46 0.33 -8.52
CA LEU A 28 -23.15 0.84 -8.92
C LEU A 28 -22.02 0.20 -8.11
N ARG A 29 -22.23 -0.03 -6.81
CA ARG A 29 -21.28 -0.81 -6.00
C ARG A 29 -21.06 -2.22 -6.56
N LEU A 30 -22.13 -2.94 -6.92
CA LEU A 30 -22.01 -4.27 -7.54
C LEU A 30 -21.26 -4.19 -8.88
N ASN A 31 -21.54 -3.17 -9.69
CA ASN A 31 -20.83 -2.90 -10.94
C ASN A 31 -19.32 -2.75 -10.70
N GLU A 32 -18.92 -1.84 -9.82
CA GLU A 32 -17.50 -1.61 -9.48
C GLU A 32 -16.78 -2.84 -8.96
N VAL A 33 -17.44 -3.58 -8.08
CA VAL A 33 -16.88 -4.80 -7.50
C VAL A 33 -16.66 -5.87 -8.58
N GLU A 34 -17.57 -6.00 -9.54
CA GLU A 34 -17.38 -6.92 -10.66
C GLU A 34 -16.30 -6.44 -11.62
N TYR A 35 -16.23 -5.14 -11.94
CA TYR A 35 -15.14 -4.60 -12.77
C TYR A 35 -13.77 -4.85 -12.16
N TYR A 36 -13.63 -4.63 -10.86
CA TYR A 36 -12.39 -4.90 -10.15
C TYR A 36 -11.97 -6.37 -10.29
N GLU A 37 -12.90 -7.31 -10.15
CA GLU A 37 -12.63 -8.74 -10.31
C GLU A 37 -12.38 -9.15 -11.77
N GLU A 38 -13.05 -8.51 -12.73
CA GLU A 38 -12.82 -8.75 -14.17
C GLU A 38 -11.42 -8.30 -14.60
N ASN A 39 -10.96 -7.12 -14.14
CA ASN A 39 -9.61 -6.63 -14.42
C ASN A 39 -8.51 -7.51 -13.81
N LYS A 40 -8.82 -8.11 -12.66
CA LYS A 40 -7.96 -9.06 -11.94
C LYS A 40 -7.97 -10.47 -12.56
N SER A 41 -9.04 -10.83 -13.26
CA SER A 41 -9.22 -12.18 -13.79
C SER A 41 -8.29 -12.46 -14.95
N GLY A 42 -7.64 -13.64 -14.93
CA GLY A 42 -6.75 -14.07 -16.01
C GLY A 42 -5.39 -13.37 -16.03
N THR A 43 -5.01 -12.66 -14.96
CA THR A 43 -3.66 -12.11 -14.79
C THR A 43 -2.61 -13.22 -14.98
N PHE A 44 -1.63 -12.95 -15.83
CA PHE A 44 -0.49 -13.83 -16.04
C PHE A 44 0.52 -13.70 -14.89
N CYS A 45 1.28 -14.77 -14.67
CA CYS A 45 2.37 -14.78 -13.71
C CYS A 45 3.36 -13.63 -13.99
N HIS A 46 3.71 -12.88 -12.95
CA HIS A 46 4.67 -11.77 -13.03
C HIS A 46 6.14 -12.20 -13.13
N TYR A 47 6.42 -13.50 -13.19
CA TYR A 47 7.77 -14.02 -13.39
C TYR A 47 8.17 -13.83 -14.87
N PRO A 48 9.37 -13.34 -15.18
CA PRO A 48 9.74 -12.99 -16.54
C PRO A 48 9.64 -14.18 -17.50
N GLY A 49 8.94 -13.96 -18.62
CA GLY A 49 8.74 -14.98 -19.66
C GLY A 49 7.73 -16.09 -19.31
N CYS A 50 7.06 -16.03 -18.16
CA CYS A 50 6.03 -17.00 -17.79
C CYS A 50 4.68 -16.68 -18.46
N GLY A 51 4.08 -17.67 -19.13
CA GLY A 51 2.75 -17.56 -19.74
C GLY A 51 1.62 -18.20 -18.91
N ASP A 52 1.93 -18.73 -17.73
CA ASP A 52 0.93 -19.38 -16.86
C ASP A 52 0.07 -18.34 -16.15
N VAL A 53 -1.18 -18.72 -15.85
CA VAL A 53 -2.09 -17.91 -15.03
C VAL A 53 -1.58 -17.81 -13.59
N ALA A 54 -1.58 -16.60 -13.05
CA ALA A 54 -1.20 -16.34 -11.66
C ALA A 54 -2.24 -16.89 -10.68
N ILE A 55 -1.78 -17.29 -9.50
CA ILE A 55 -2.61 -17.67 -8.36
C ILE A 55 -2.65 -16.53 -7.34
N ASP A 56 -3.69 -16.55 -6.51
CA ASP A 56 -3.82 -15.72 -5.32
C ASP A 56 -2.67 -15.95 -4.33
N SER A 57 -1.64 -15.13 -4.46
CA SER A 57 -0.38 -15.14 -3.73
C SER A 57 -0.50 -14.20 -2.53
N HIS A 58 0.00 -14.61 -1.36
CA HIS A 58 -0.02 -13.77 -0.16
C HIS A 58 1.27 -12.94 -0.11
N THR A 59 1.16 -11.63 0.12
CA THR A 59 2.34 -10.78 0.38
C THR A 59 3.04 -11.22 1.67
N TYR A 60 2.27 -11.40 2.75
CA TYR A 60 2.77 -11.90 4.02
C TYR A 60 2.60 -13.43 4.15
N PRO A 61 3.61 -14.18 4.63
CA PRO A 61 3.50 -15.61 4.85
C PRO A 61 2.31 -15.97 5.76
N LYS A 62 1.58 -17.03 5.41
CA LYS A 62 0.44 -17.50 6.22
C LYS A 62 0.82 -17.87 7.66
N SER A 63 2.05 -18.34 7.87
CA SER A 63 2.60 -18.62 9.20
C SER A 63 2.63 -17.37 10.08
N PHE A 64 3.07 -16.24 9.51
CA PHE A 64 3.04 -14.94 10.16
C PHE A 64 1.61 -14.44 10.38
N LEU A 65 0.73 -14.50 9.36
CA LEU A 65 -0.66 -14.06 9.53
C LEU A 65 -1.39 -14.80 10.65
N ARG A 66 -1.14 -16.10 10.83
CA ARG A 66 -1.66 -16.87 11.96
C ARG A 66 -1.14 -16.40 13.32
N LYS A 67 0.11 -15.90 13.37
CA LYS A 67 0.73 -15.43 14.61
C LYS A 67 0.10 -14.13 15.12
N ILE A 68 -0.30 -13.24 14.21
CA ILE A 68 -0.86 -11.92 14.54
C ILE A 68 -2.40 -11.89 14.53
N ALA A 69 -3.04 -12.98 14.11
CA ALA A 69 -4.49 -13.06 14.01
C ALA A 69 -5.18 -13.29 15.36
N GLY A 70 -6.31 -12.59 15.56
CA GLY A 70 -7.33 -12.97 16.54
C GLY A 70 -8.14 -14.14 16.00
N GLY A 71 -7.81 -15.36 16.42
CA GLY A 71 -8.38 -16.59 15.87
C GLY A 71 -7.90 -16.87 14.44
N ASN A 72 -8.62 -16.37 13.43
CA ASN A 72 -8.28 -16.55 11.99
C ASN A 72 -8.46 -15.24 11.19
N LYS A 73 -8.47 -14.11 11.89
CA LYS A 73 -8.81 -12.81 11.35
C LYS A 73 -7.79 -11.76 11.76
N VAL A 74 -7.54 -10.84 10.84
CA VAL A 74 -6.75 -9.63 11.03
C VAL A 74 -7.56 -8.44 10.51
N PHE A 75 -7.18 -7.22 10.88
CA PHE A 75 -7.76 -6.03 10.29
C PHE A 75 -6.85 -5.57 9.15
N ALA A 76 -7.32 -5.70 7.91
CA ALA A 76 -6.49 -5.40 6.74
C ALA A 76 -7.21 -4.50 5.75
N THR A 77 -6.43 -3.79 4.93
CA THR A 77 -6.95 -3.09 3.75
C THR A 77 -7.59 -4.12 2.83
N ASP A 78 -8.77 -3.79 2.30
CA ASP A 78 -9.47 -4.58 1.30
C ASP A 78 -9.80 -3.66 0.12
N ILE A 79 -8.97 -3.70 -0.92
CA ILE A 79 -9.09 -2.82 -2.09
C ILE A 79 -10.43 -3.00 -2.78
N LYS A 80 -10.89 -4.26 -2.94
CA LYS A 80 -12.22 -4.58 -3.49
C LYS A 80 -13.33 -3.90 -2.68
N HIS A 81 -13.23 -3.90 -1.36
CA HIS A 81 -14.18 -3.22 -0.50
C HIS A 81 -14.12 -1.71 -0.67
N ILE A 82 -12.91 -1.12 -0.70
CA ILE A 82 -12.70 0.32 -0.87
C ILE A 82 -13.30 0.81 -2.19
N VAL A 83 -12.98 0.16 -3.32
CA VAL A 83 -13.48 0.59 -4.65
C VAL A 83 -15.00 0.45 -4.76
N GLY A 84 -15.58 -0.64 -4.24
CA GLY A 84 -17.03 -0.84 -4.25
C GLY A 84 -17.78 0.17 -3.38
N ASN A 85 -17.20 0.57 -2.25
CA ASN A 85 -17.84 1.47 -1.29
C ASN A 85 -17.91 2.92 -1.75
N SER A 86 -17.14 3.32 -2.77
CA SER A 86 -17.18 4.65 -3.39
C SER A 86 -18.59 5.05 -3.84
N TYR A 87 -19.47 4.07 -4.10
CA TYR A 87 -20.85 4.29 -4.54
C TYR A 87 -21.93 3.94 -3.50
N ASP A 88 -21.54 3.46 -2.31
CA ASP A 88 -22.48 2.97 -1.30
C ASP A 88 -22.43 3.82 -0.02
N VAL A 89 -21.31 3.77 0.69
CA VAL A 89 -21.14 4.41 2.01
C VAL A 89 -20.33 5.71 1.96
N GLY A 90 -19.75 6.04 0.80
CA GLY A 90 -18.99 7.27 0.57
C GLY A 90 -17.58 7.21 1.16
N VAL A 91 -17.45 7.22 2.50
CA VAL A 91 -16.15 7.08 3.19
C VAL A 91 -15.98 5.66 3.69
N SER A 92 -15.12 4.88 3.01
CA SER A 92 -14.82 3.50 3.41
C SER A 92 -13.97 3.46 4.68
N ASP A 93 -14.11 2.39 5.46
CA ASP A 93 -13.13 2.02 6.46
C ASP A 93 -11.76 1.79 5.80
N LEU A 94 -10.68 2.19 6.50
CA LEU A 94 -9.30 1.94 6.09
C LEU A 94 -8.98 0.44 6.10
N VAL A 95 -9.38 -0.24 7.18
CA VAL A 95 -9.21 -1.68 7.38
C VAL A 95 -10.52 -2.31 7.81
N LYS A 96 -10.68 -3.60 7.49
CA LYS A 96 -11.81 -4.41 7.95
C LYS A 96 -11.36 -5.76 8.45
N ASP A 97 -12.21 -6.39 9.26
CA ASP A 97 -12.05 -7.79 9.65
C ASP A 97 -11.96 -8.65 8.38
N THR A 98 -10.78 -9.26 8.20
CA THR A 98 -10.40 -10.01 7.03
C THR A 98 -9.83 -11.35 7.45
N HIS A 99 -10.37 -12.43 6.91
CA HIS A 99 -9.83 -13.77 7.13
C HIS A 99 -8.40 -13.85 6.58
N ILE A 100 -7.47 -14.47 7.31
CA ILE A 100 -6.04 -14.57 6.93
C ILE A 100 -5.75 -15.21 5.57
N LYS A 101 -6.74 -15.87 4.97
CA LYS A 101 -6.64 -16.47 3.62
C LYS A 101 -6.88 -15.45 2.50
N LYS A 102 -7.34 -14.25 2.84
CA LYS A 102 -7.73 -13.17 1.93
C LYS A 102 -6.96 -11.87 2.20
N SER A 103 -6.15 -11.82 3.26
CA SER A 103 -5.41 -10.62 3.66
C SER A 103 -4.12 -10.49 2.86
N GLY A 104 -3.94 -9.34 2.17
CA GLY A 104 -2.78 -9.07 1.33
C GLY A 104 -2.61 -10.09 0.21
N VAL A 105 -3.71 -10.44 -0.49
CA VAL A 105 -3.73 -11.49 -1.53
C VAL A 105 -4.07 -10.91 -2.89
N GLN A 106 -3.23 -11.21 -3.89
CA GLN A 106 -3.44 -10.85 -5.30
C GLN A 106 -2.86 -11.91 -6.26
N PRO A 107 -3.25 -11.93 -7.55
CA PRO A 107 -2.75 -12.85 -8.57
C PRO A 107 -1.35 -12.41 -9.01
N LEU A 108 -0.35 -12.84 -8.25
CA LEU A 108 1.03 -12.39 -8.47
C LEU A 108 1.84 -13.40 -9.30
N PHE A 109 1.85 -14.65 -8.87
CA PHE A 109 2.71 -15.68 -9.48
C PHE A 109 1.92 -16.95 -9.75
N CYS A 110 2.31 -17.74 -10.75
CA CYS A 110 1.75 -19.07 -10.91
C CYS A 110 2.22 -19.98 -9.77
N LYS A 111 1.51 -21.10 -9.56
CA LYS A 111 1.78 -22.04 -8.46
C LYS A 111 3.25 -22.47 -8.36
N LYS A 112 3.93 -22.67 -9.51
CA LYS A 112 5.34 -23.07 -9.55
C LYS A 112 6.23 -21.97 -9.01
N HIS A 113 6.19 -20.78 -9.60
CA HIS A 113 7.07 -19.67 -9.23
C HIS A 113 6.78 -19.17 -7.80
N ASP A 114 5.51 -19.14 -7.40
CA ASP A 114 5.14 -18.77 -6.04
C ASP A 114 5.79 -19.70 -5.00
N ALA A 115 5.71 -21.01 -5.23
CA ALA A 115 6.31 -22.02 -4.34
C ALA A 115 7.84 -22.02 -4.41
N ASP A 116 8.43 -21.97 -5.61
CA ASP A 116 9.87 -22.17 -5.78
C ASP A 116 10.71 -20.98 -5.36
N ILE A 117 10.23 -19.76 -5.60
CA ILE A 117 10.95 -18.53 -5.26
C ILE A 117 10.75 -18.22 -3.78
N PHE A 118 9.50 -18.25 -3.31
CA PHE A 118 9.17 -17.76 -1.97
C PHE A 118 9.25 -18.83 -0.88
N LYS A 119 9.56 -20.09 -1.18
CA LYS A 119 9.94 -21.06 -0.13
C LYS A 119 11.07 -20.54 0.76
N ALA A 120 11.99 -19.76 0.22
CA ALA A 120 13.09 -19.16 0.96
C ALA A 120 12.62 -18.19 2.07
N ILE A 121 11.45 -17.57 1.90
CA ILE A 121 10.85 -16.67 2.89
C ILE A 121 9.71 -17.31 3.70
N GLU A 122 9.10 -18.40 3.20
CA GLU A 122 7.97 -19.06 3.87
C GLU A 122 8.37 -20.26 4.76
N VAL A 123 9.42 -20.99 4.38
CA VAL A 123 9.80 -22.26 5.04
C VAL A 123 10.91 -22.01 6.06
N LYS A 124 10.58 -22.24 7.34
CA LYS A 124 11.48 -21.98 8.48
C LYS A 124 12.85 -22.67 8.37
N ASN A 125 12.89 -23.88 7.83
CA ASN A 125 14.10 -24.70 7.76
C ASN A 125 14.97 -24.46 6.52
N ILE A 126 14.56 -23.56 5.62
CA ILE A 126 15.41 -23.18 4.49
C ILE A 126 16.38 -22.11 4.95
N ASN A 127 17.68 -22.43 4.83
CA ASN A 127 18.75 -21.48 5.11
C ASN A 127 18.82 -20.45 3.98
N THR A 128 18.59 -19.19 4.32
CA THR A 128 18.66 -18.03 3.42
C THR A 128 19.24 -16.91 4.27
N ASP A 129 20.27 -16.24 3.78
CA ASP A 129 20.81 -15.06 4.44
C ASP A 129 19.73 -13.98 4.58
N LEU A 130 19.92 -13.11 5.57
CA LEU A 130 18.92 -12.12 5.94
C LEU A 130 18.62 -11.17 4.78
N GLU A 131 19.65 -10.66 4.11
CA GLU A 131 19.50 -9.70 3.03
C GLU A 131 18.74 -10.29 1.84
N THR A 132 19.08 -11.52 1.43
CA THR A 132 18.32 -12.21 0.36
C THR A 132 16.88 -12.48 0.79
N TYR A 133 16.65 -12.85 2.06
CA TYR A 133 15.31 -13.01 2.61
C TYR A 133 14.47 -11.73 2.52
N LEU A 134 15.04 -10.59 2.94
CA LEU A 134 14.38 -9.28 2.90
C LEU A 134 14.12 -8.83 1.46
N CYS A 135 15.09 -8.97 0.55
CA CYS A 135 14.91 -8.61 -0.86
C CYS A 135 13.83 -9.45 -1.56
N LEU A 136 13.76 -10.76 -1.30
CA LEU A 136 12.70 -11.62 -1.86
C LEU A 136 11.31 -11.23 -1.34
N PHE A 137 11.21 -10.86 -0.07
CA PHE A 137 9.95 -10.37 0.48
C PHE A 137 9.54 -9.04 -0.18
N LEU A 138 10.46 -8.09 -0.29
CA LEU A 138 10.23 -6.79 -0.93
C LEU A 138 9.87 -6.95 -2.41
N TYR A 139 10.45 -7.93 -3.11
CA TYR A 139 10.02 -8.28 -4.48
C TYR A 139 8.54 -8.69 -4.50
N ARG A 140 8.11 -9.59 -3.62
CA ARG A 140 6.69 -10.01 -3.56
C ARG A 140 5.76 -8.85 -3.21
N SER A 141 6.15 -8.01 -2.24
CA SER A 141 5.43 -6.80 -1.86
C SER A 141 5.33 -5.81 -3.02
N TYR A 142 6.41 -5.62 -3.78
CA TYR A 142 6.40 -4.73 -4.93
C TYR A 142 5.50 -5.25 -6.06
N ILE A 143 5.53 -6.56 -6.35
CA ILE A 143 4.64 -7.13 -7.37
C ILE A 143 3.17 -7.04 -6.96
N TYR A 144 2.86 -7.06 -5.66
CA TYR A 144 1.53 -6.75 -5.15
C TYR A 144 1.09 -5.32 -5.52
N ASP A 145 1.93 -4.32 -5.25
CA ASP A 145 1.62 -2.93 -5.59
C ASP A 145 1.57 -2.74 -7.11
N TYR A 146 2.52 -3.31 -7.87
CA TYR A 146 2.54 -3.28 -9.34
C TYR A 146 1.23 -3.83 -9.92
N GLN A 147 0.73 -4.95 -9.39
CA GLN A 147 -0.54 -5.53 -9.82
C GLN A 147 -1.72 -4.58 -9.52
N LEU A 148 -1.80 -4.03 -8.30
CA LEU A 148 -2.84 -3.06 -7.94
C LEU A 148 -2.83 -1.82 -8.84
N GLU A 149 -1.64 -1.27 -9.06
CA GLU A 149 -1.44 -0.13 -9.96
C GLU A 149 -1.91 -0.49 -11.37
N SER A 150 -1.59 -1.70 -11.88
CA SER A 150 -2.05 -2.13 -13.20
C SER A 150 -3.58 -2.31 -13.29
N GLU A 151 -4.24 -2.79 -12.24
CA GLU A 151 -5.70 -3.00 -12.22
C GLU A 151 -6.49 -1.68 -12.20
N VAL A 152 -5.90 -0.64 -11.59
CA VAL A 152 -6.53 0.66 -11.37
C VAL A 152 -6.11 1.71 -12.41
N HIS A 153 -4.86 1.65 -12.87
CA HIS A 153 -4.23 2.68 -13.71
C HIS A 153 -4.11 2.28 -15.18
N ASN A 154 -4.37 1.03 -15.57
CA ASN A 154 -4.26 0.63 -16.97
C ASN A 154 -5.38 1.27 -17.82
N PRO A 155 -5.07 2.28 -18.66
CA PRO A 155 -6.06 3.09 -19.36
C PRO A 155 -6.71 2.35 -20.54
N SER A 156 -6.29 1.11 -20.85
CA SER A 156 -6.83 0.34 -21.96
C SER A 156 -8.23 -0.22 -21.72
N VAL A 157 -8.79 -0.10 -20.52
CA VAL A 157 -10.12 -0.64 -20.17
C VAL A 157 -11.07 0.49 -19.78
N ASN A 158 -11.86 0.96 -20.74
CA ASN A 158 -12.93 1.92 -20.49
C ASN A 158 -13.95 1.30 -19.53
N ARG A 159 -14.07 1.87 -18.32
CA ARG A 159 -15.10 1.48 -17.36
C ARG A 159 -16.49 1.68 -17.99
N LYS A 160 -17.36 0.69 -17.80
CA LYS A 160 -18.69 0.65 -18.42
C LYS A 160 -19.72 0.12 -17.42
N ILE A 161 -20.99 0.08 -17.78
CA ILE A 161 -21.99 -0.68 -17.02
C ILE A 161 -22.00 -2.11 -17.56
N ASN A 162 -21.99 -3.10 -16.67
CA ASN A 162 -22.13 -4.50 -17.05
C ASN A 162 -23.58 -4.81 -17.42
N ILE A 163 -23.98 -4.50 -18.65
CA ILE A 163 -25.37 -4.56 -19.13
C ILE A 163 -25.99 -5.96 -19.02
N ASP A 164 -25.16 -7.00 -19.04
CA ASP A 164 -25.60 -8.40 -18.98
C ASP A 164 -26.04 -8.84 -17.58
N ARG A 165 -25.76 -8.02 -16.54
CA ARG A 165 -26.10 -8.35 -15.16
C ARG A 165 -27.49 -7.88 -14.76
N PRO A 166 -28.24 -8.65 -13.93
CA PRO A 166 -29.59 -8.25 -13.50
C PRO A 166 -29.65 -6.91 -12.75
N TYR A 167 -28.58 -6.51 -12.05
CA TYR A 167 -28.53 -5.24 -11.33
C TYR A 167 -28.42 -4.02 -12.27
N SER A 168 -27.90 -4.20 -13.49
CA SER A 168 -27.68 -3.10 -14.43
C SER A 168 -28.99 -2.39 -14.79
N LYS A 169 -30.07 -3.17 -14.93
CA LYS A 169 -31.43 -2.68 -15.21
C LYS A 169 -32.01 -1.81 -14.10
N LYS A 170 -31.40 -1.83 -12.91
CA LYS A 170 -31.80 -1.03 -11.75
C LYS A 170 -30.95 0.24 -11.58
N ILE A 171 -29.94 0.43 -12.42
CA ILE A 171 -29.17 1.67 -12.49
C ILE A 171 -29.97 2.67 -13.32
N SER A 172 -30.26 3.83 -12.76
CA SER A 172 -30.96 4.90 -13.49
C SER A 172 -30.04 5.50 -14.56
N LYS A 173 -30.62 6.10 -15.60
CA LYS A 173 -29.81 6.74 -16.65
C LYS A 173 -28.96 7.90 -16.10
N GLU A 174 -29.48 8.61 -15.10
CA GLU A 174 -28.76 9.67 -14.39
C GLU A 174 -27.55 9.11 -13.62
N ASP A 175 -27.73 8.01 -12.89
CA ASP A 175 -26.64 7.35 -12.16
C ASP A 175 -25.58 6.78 -13.11
N GLU A 176 -25.98 6.22 -14.25
CA GLU A 176 -25.06 5.75 -15.30
C GLU A 176 -24.22 6.90 -15.86
N ILE A 177 -24.85 8.02 -16.23
CA ILE A 177 -24.14 9.19 -16.77
C ILE A 177 -23.14 9.73 -15.75
N ARG A 178 -23.57 9.90 -14.49
CA ARG A 178 -22.68 10.37 -13.41
C ARG A 178 -21.51 9.40 -13.22
N TYR A 179 -21.79 8.10 -13.14
CA TYR A 179 -20.77 7.07 -13.00
C TYR A 179 -19.72 7.16 -14.10
N LEU A 180 -20.13 7.13 -15.37
CA LEU A 180 -19.21 7.17 -16.50
C LEU A 180 -18.36 8.45 -16.52
N PHE A 181 -18.96 9.60 -16.20
CA PHE A 181 -18.24 10.87 -16.09
C PHE A 181 -17.18 10.86 -14.97
N GLU A 182 -17.54 10.38 -13.78
CA GLU A 182 -16.61 10.27 -12.65
C GLU A 182 -15.44 9.32 -12.98
N GLN A 183 -15.71 8.23 -13.71
CA GLN A 183 -14.68 7.28 -14.14
C GLN A 183 -13.74 7.85 -15.19
N GLU A 184 -14.28 8.57 -16.19
CA GLU A 184 -13.48 9.25 -17.19
C GLU A 184 -12.57 10.30 -16.54
N LEU A 185 -13.12 11.11 -15.64
CA LEU A 185 -12.38 12.11 -14.89
C LEU A 185 -11.28 11.46 -14.03
N SER A 186 -11.61 10.40 -13.30
CA SER A 186 -10.64 9.68 -12.46
C SER A 186 -9.51 9.09 -13.30
N THR A 187 -9.82 8.45 -14.42
CA THR A 187 -8.82 7.87 -15.34
C THR A 187 -7.89 8.95 -15.91
N LYS A 188 -8.46 10.10 -16.31
CA LYS A 188 -7.68 11.24 -16.80
C LYS A 188 -6.77 11.82 -15.72
N LEU A 189 -7.30 12.05 -14.52
CA LEU A 189 -6.52 12.55 -13.39
C LEU A 189 -5.40 11.59 -13.01
N ILE A 190 -5.65 10.30 -13.07
CA ILE A 190 -4.66 9.27 -12.78
C ILE A 190 -3.55 9.30 -13.86
N SER A 191 -3.90 9.25 -15.14
CA SER A 191 -2.91 9.18 -16.23
C SER A 191 -2.05 10.44 -16.36
N GLU A 192 -2.56 11.60 -15.97
CA GLU A 192 -1.81 12.86 -15.95
C GLU A 192 -0.81 12.95 -14.78
N ASN A 193 -1.03 12.19 -13.69
CA ASN A 193 -0.34 12.42 -12.41
C ASN A 193 0.45 11.23 -11.86
N ALA A 194 0.12 10.01 -12.29
CA ALA A 194 0.80 8.78 -11.89
C ALA A 194 1.24 8.02 -13.14
N SER A 195 2.53 8.14 -13.48
CA SER A 195 3.06 7.41 -14.63
C SER A 195 3.37 5.96 -14.22
N PHE A 196 2.50 5.04 -14.65
CA PHE A 196 2.72 3.59 -14.55
C PHE A 196 4.07 3.17 -15.16
N HIS A 197 4.64 3.99 -16.06
CA HIS A 197 5.98 3.81 -16.61
C HIS A 197 7.07 3.61 -15.56
N ASN A 198 7.03 4.35 -14.44
CA ASN A 198 8.02 4.19 -13.37
C ASN A 198 7.90 2.82 -12.70
N SER A 199 6.68 2.29 -12.60
CA SER A 199 6.43 0.93 -12.16
C SER A 199 7.00 -0.08 -13.17
N ASP A 200 6.80 0.11 -14.47
CA ASP A 200 7.41 -0.78 -15.48
C ASP A 200 8.95 -0.80 -15.42
N ILE A 201 9.59 0.36 -15.20
CA ILE A 201 11.05 0.43 -15.05
C ILE A 201 11.53 -0.44 -13.87
N ILE A 202 10.88 -0.33 -12.71
CA ILE A 202 11.26 -1.10 -11.52
C ILE A 202 10.96 -2.59 -11.72
N LYS A 203 9.82 -2.93 -12.33
CA LYS A 203 9.48 -4.32 -12.70
C LYS A 203 10.54 -4.93 -13.60
N ASN A 204 11.00 -4.20 -14.62
CA ASN A 204 12.06 -4.66 -15.53
C ASN A 204 13.40 -4.89 -14.82
N LYS A 205 13.73 -4.10 -13.78
CA LYS A 205 14.91 -4.33 -12.95
C LYS A 205 14.82 -5.65 -12.17
N PHE A 206 13.66 -5.95 -11.58
CA PHE A 206 13.44 -7.26 -10.97
C PHE A 206 13.52 -8.38 -12.01
N ASP A 207 12.87 -8.23 -13.17
CA ASP A 207 12.88 -9.24 -14.22
C ASP A 207 14.30 -9.59 -14.68
N ALA A 208 15.18 -8.59 -14.81
CA ALA A 208 16.58 -8.80 -15.16
C ALA A 208 17.35 -9.66 -14.12
N ILE A 209 16.97 -9.60 -12.84
CA ILE A 209 17.54 -10.46 -11.78
C ILE A 209 17.14 -11.93 -12.00
N PHE A 210 15.90 -12.17 -12.40
CA PHE A 210 15.33 -13.53 -12.50
C PHE A 210 15.50 -14.19 -13.88
N LEU A 211 15.69 -13.42 -14.96
CA LEU A 211 15.91 -13.94 -16.32
C LEU A 211 17.14 -14.85 -16.46
N GLY A 212 18.15 -14.69 -15.59
CA GLY A 212 19.37 -15.50 -15.61
C GLY A 212 19.52 -16.49 -14.45
N LYS A 213 18.59 -16.51 -13.49
CA LYS A 213 18.78 -17.24 -12.22
C LYS A 213 17.46 -17.48 -11.48
N GLU A 214 17.09 -18.74 -11.29
CA GLU A 214 15.87 -19.12 -10.52
C GLU A 214 15.99 -18.79 -9.02
N LYS A 215 17.21 -18.70 -8.48
CA LYS A 215 17.49 -18.46 -7.06
C LYS A 215 18.50 -17.31 -6.90
N PRO A 216 18.09 -16.05 -7.07
CA PRO A 216 18.98 -14.92 -6.88
C PRO A 216 19.43 -14.83 -5.41
N ASN A 217 20.60 -14.27 -5.21
CA ASN A 217 21.12 -13.91 -3.88
C ASN A 217 21.23 -12.39 -3.77
N TYR A 218 21.59 -11.90 -2.58
CA TYR A 218 21.70 -10.48 -2.33
C TYR A 218 22.58 -9.73 -3.33
N SER A 219 23.72 -10.32 -3.74
CA SER A 219 24.62 -9.69 -4.73
C SER A 219 23.98 -9.49 -6.11
N ASP A 220 22.97 -10.29 -6.47
CA ASP A 220 22.19 -10.07 -7.69
C ASP A 220 21.25 -8.87 -7.56
N PHE A 221 20.62 -8.69 -6.40
CA PHE A 221 19.79 -7.51 -6.11
C PHE A 221 20.64 -6.23 -6.10
N CYS A 222 21.85 -6.27 -5.55
CA CYS A 222 22.78 -5.13 -5.50
C CYS A 222 23.11 -4.53 -6.88
N LYS A 223 22.93 -5.29 -7.97
CA LYS A 223 23.13 -4.78 -9.34
C LYS A 223 22.16 -3.66 -9.69
N TYR A 224 20.98 -3.66 -9.07
CA TYR A 224 19.88 -2.74 -9.41
C TYR A 224 19.35 -1.95 -8.22
N PHE A 225 19.57 -2.44 -6.99
CA PHE A 225 18.98 -1.88 -5.79
C PHE A 225 19.95 -1.82 -4.62
N GLU A 226 19.73 -0.87 -3.71
CA GLU A 226 20.34 -0.83 -2.39
C GLU A 226 19.29 -1.14 -1.32
N LEU A 227 19.61 -2.07 -0.42
CA LEU A 227 18.77 -2.41 0.73
C LEU A 227 19.26 -1.66 1.98
N LYS A 228 18.34 -0.98 2.66
CA LYS A 228 18.49 -0.52 4.04
C LYS A 228 17.48 -1.23 4.92
N TYR A 229 17.88 -1.70 6.09
CA TYR A 229 16.98 -2.34 7.02
C TYR A 229 17.36 -2.07 8.48
N TYR A 230 16.33 -2.06 9.34
CA TYR A 230 16.44 -1.73 10.76
C TYR A 230 15.69 -2.78 11.58
N ASP A 231 16.39 -3.45 12.50
CA ASP A 231 15.78 -4.42 13.42
C ASP A 231 14.92 -3.69 14.46
N LEU A 232 13.62 -4.03 14.49
CA LEU A 232 12.64 -3.45 15.42
C LEU A 232 12.63 -4.14 16.79
N GLY A 233 13.30 -5.28 16.96
CA GLY A 233 13.44 -5.99 18.23
C GLY A 233 12.14 -6.54 18.82
N CYS A 234 11.01 -6.33 18.14
CA CYS A 234 9.70 -6.89 18.47
C CYS A 234 8.86 -7.03 17.20
N LEU A 235 7.78 -7.80 17.29
CA LEU A 235 6.70 -7.72 16.30
C LEU A 235 5.81 -6.51 16.64
N PRO A 236 5.69 -5.52 15.75
CA PRO A 236 4.75 -4.41 15.94
C PRO A 236 3.30 -4.89 15.79
N ASP A 237 2.35 -4.05 16.17
CA ASP A 237 0.91 -4.32 15.96
C ASP A 237 0.39 -3.81 14.60
N PHE A 238 1.24 -3.09 13.87
CA PHE A 238 0.98 -2.51 12.57
C PHE A 238 2.02 -3.01 11.57
N PHE A 239 1.56 -3.52 10.44
CA PHE A 239 2.38 -3.97 9.32
C PHE A 239 1.88 -3.32 8.05
N ALA A 240 2.79 -2.86 7.22
CA ALA A 240 2.44 -2.29 5.95
C ALA A 240 3.52 -2.56 4.90
N SER A 241 3.11 -2.62 3.65
CA SER A 241 4.01 -2.61 2.49
C SER A 241 3.50 -1.66 1.41
N GLY A 242 4.43 -0.98 0.74
CA GLY A 242 4.13 0.08 -0.20
C GLY A 242 5.31 0.47 -1.06
N SER A 243 5.06 1.02 -2.25
CA SER A 243 6.07 1.71 -3.07
C SER A 243 5.77 3.20 -3.19
N MET A 244 6.77 4.04 -2.91
CA MET A 244 6.66 5.49 -3.04
C MET A 244 8.02 6.16 -3.21
N PHE A 245 8.05 7.34 -3.81
CA PHE A 245 9.19 8.24 -3.69
C PHE A 245 8.97 9.26 -2.57
N PHE A 246 9.94 9.37 -1.65
CA PHE A 246 9.98 10.43 -0.64
C PHE A 246 11.12 11.41 -0.95
N SER A 247 10.78 12.69 -1.12
CA SER A 247 11.77 13.78 -1.12
C SER A 247 11.55 14.69 0.07
N LEU A 248 12.64 15.01 0.77
CA LEU A 248 12.68 16.12 1.72
C LEU A 248 13.15 17.43 1.06
N ASP A 249 13.55 17.39 -0.22
CA ASP A 249 13.93 18.56 -1.01
C ASP A 249 12.73 19.03 -1.87
N PRO A 250 12.12 20.18 -1.53
CA PRO A 250 10.98 20.73 -2.27
C PRO A 250 11.37 21.44 -3.58
N GLN A 251 12.66 21.66 -3.86
CA GLN A 251 13.13 22.35 -5.08
C GLN A 251 13.66 21.39 -6.15
N ARG A 252 13.58 20.08 -5.91
CA ARG A 252 14.16 19.09 -6.82
C ARG A 252 13.38 19.00 -8.13
N ILE A 253 14.10 19.03 -9.24
CA ILE A 253 13.57 18.95 -10.61
C ILE A 253 13.47 17.48 -11.08
N ASP A 254 14.29 16.59 -10.49
CA ASP A 254 14.34 15.19 -10.89
C ASP A 254 13.10 14.41 -10.41
N ASN A 255 12.64 13.46 -11.23
CA ASN A 255 11.55 12.52 -10.93
C ASN A 255 12.13 11.10 -10.69
N PRO A 256 12.78 10.85 -9.54
CA PRO A 256 13.44 9.57 -9.28
C PRO A 256 12.44 8.42 -9.13
N LEU A 257 12.95 7.19 -9.31
CA LEU A 257 12.15 5.99 -9.16
C LEU A 257 11.74 5.80 -7.69
N GLN A 258 10.52 5.30 -7.49
CA GLN A 258 9.98 4.95 -6.17
C GLN A 258 10.82 3.87 -5.47
N SER A 259 10.93 3.97 -4.16
CA SER A 259 11.50 2.94 -3.29
C SER A 259 10.40 2.07 -2.70
N ILE A 260 10.74 0.86 -2.27
CA ILE A 260 9.80 -0.10 -1.70
C ILE A 260 10.02 -0.16 -0.19
N TYR A 261 8.95 0.00 0.58
CA TYR A 261 8.94 0.01 2.04
C TYR A 261 8.13 -1.17 2.55
N ALA A 262 8.62 -1.84 3.59
CA ALA A 262 7.85 -2.85 4.30
C ALA A 262 8.31 -3.04 5.74
N ILE A 263 7.40 -3.47 6.61
CA ILE A 263 7.74 -4.17 7.84
C ILE A 263 7.73 -5.67 7.57
N ILE A 264 8.89 -6.31 7.66
CA ILE A 264 9.07 -7.71 7.29
C ILE A 264 9.32 -8.52 8.57
N PRO A 265 8.43 -9.47 8.93
CA PRO A 265 8.66 -10.33 10.08
C PRO A 265 9.91 -11.19 9.87
N ASP A 266 10.64 -11.50 10.93
CA ASP A 266 11.71 -12.48 10.87
C ASP A 266 11.17 -13.92 10.78
N LYS A 267 12.01 -14.88 10.38
CA LYS A 267 11.59 -16.30 10.31
C LYS A 267 11.19 -16.88 11.67
N SER A 268 11.70 -16.34 12.78
CA SER A 268 11.32 -16.75 14.13
C SER A 268 9.92 -16.29 14.53
N LEU A 269 9.39 -15.26 13.85
CA LEU A 269 8.19 -14.54 14.24
C LEU A 269 8.30 -13.98 15.67
N GLN A 270 9.48 -13.47 16.02
CA GLN A 270 9.77 -12.81 17.29
C GLN A 270 10.10 -11.33 17.09
N THR A 271 10.61 -10.98 15.93
CA THR A 271 10.92 -9.60 15.56
C THR A 271 10.53 -9.31 14.12
N ALA A 272 10.70 -8.06 13.71
CA ALA A 272 10.50 -7.61 12.35
C ALA A 272 11.57 -6.58 11.99
N TYR A 273 11.74 -6.37 10.69
CA TYR A 273 12.66 -5.40 10.11
C TYR A 273 11.87 -4.36 9.35
N PHE A 274 12.10 -3.08 9.64
CA PHE A 274 11.70 -2.03 8.72
C PHE A 274 12.72 -1.98 7.57
N CYS A 275 12.23 -2.15 6.35
CA CYS A 275 13.09 -2.28 5.17
C CYS A 275 12.74 -1.22 4.13
N ILE A 276 13.78 -0.75 3.45
CA ILE A 276 13.71 0.15 2.31
C ILE A 276 14.58 -0.46 1.20
N LEU A 277 13.98 -0.79 0.06
CA LEU A 277 14.70 -1.20 -1.15
C LEU A 277 14.62 -0.07 -2.18
N MET A 278 15.77 0.54 -2.46
CA MET A 278 15.88 1.72 -3.32
C MET A 278 16.50 1.31 -4.66
N PRO A 279 15.93 1.73 -5.80
CA PRO A 279 16.64 1.65 -7.07
C PRO A 279 17.97 2.43 -6.97
N ASN A 280 19.04 1.90 -7.57
CA ASN A 280 20.37 2.51 -7.47
C ASN A 280 20.39 3.98 -7.92
N GLU A 281 19.59 4.32 -8.92
CA GLU A 281 19.45 5.69 -9.44
C GLU A 281 18.75 6.65 -8.47
N SER A 282 18.04 6.12 -7.47
CA SER A 282 17.32 6.89 -6.44
C SER A 282 18.11 7.05 -5.13
N ILE A 283 19.30 6.44 -4.99
CA ILE A 283 20.10 6.47 -3.75
C ILE A 283 20.42 7.90 -3.32
N ASP A 284 21.01 8.68 -4.22
CA ASP A 284 21.33 10.09 -3.95
C ASP A 284 20.08 10.90 -3.61
N SER A 285 18.93 10.47 -4.12
CA SER A 285 17.66 11.11 -3.82
C SER A 285 17.13 10.83 -2.43
N MET A 286 17.42 9.64 -1.92
CA MET A 286 16.99 9.16 -0.61
C MET A 286 18.00 9.46 0.50
N LYS A 287 19.19 9.95 0.20
CA LYS A 287 20.29 10.15 1.16
C LYS A 287 19.87 10.85 2.45
N VAL A 288 19.20 12.01 2.36
CA VAL A 288 18.75 12.77 3.55
C VAL A 288 17.73 11.98 4.38
N VAL A 289 16.82 11.25 3.71
CA VAL A 289 15.84 10.41 4.38
C VAL A 289 16.55 9.27 5.14
N ILE A 290 17.51 8.59 4.51
CA ILE A 290 18.28 7.52 5.13
C ILE A 290 19.11 8.03 6.31
N GLU A 291 19.86 9.13 6.16
CA GLU A 291 20.65 9.71 7.24
C GLU A 291 19.78 10.12 8.44
N ASN A 292 18.57 10.62 8.20
CA ASN A 292 17.62 10.94 9.27
C ASN A 292 17.10 9.69 9.96
N LEU A 293 16.77 8.63 9.21
CA LEU A 293 16.35 7.35 9.78
C LEU A 293 17.46 6.72 10.63
N GLU A 294 18.71 6.75 10.17
CA GLU A 294 19.87 6.25 10.91
C GLU A 294 20.07 7.03 12.22
N LYS A 295 19.94 8.36 12.19
CA LYS A 295 19.99 9.19 13.41
C LYS A 295 18.87 8.82 14.40
N LEU A 296 17.65 8.63 13.91
CA LEU A 296 16.52 8.23 14.76
C LEU A 296 16.73 6.83 15.36
N TYR A 297 17.19 5.88 14.55
CA TYR A 297 17.46 4.50 14.98
C TYR A 297 18.52 4.43 16.07
N ASN A 298 19.59 5.22 15.95
CA ASN A 298 20.67 5.27 16.93
C ASN A 298 20.30 6.07 18.19
N LYS A 299 19.32 6.98 18.11
CA LYS A 299 18.91 7.85 19.22
C LYS A 299 17.88 7.21 20.13
N TYR A 300 16.89 6.53 19.56
CA TYR A 300 15.73 6.03 20.29
C TYR A 300 15.82 4.51 20.51
N ASP A 301 15.08 4.02 21.51
CA ASP A 301 14.85 2.58 21.58
C ASP A 301 14.01 2.10 20.39
N LYS A 302 14.02 0.79 20.15
CA LYS A 302 13.38 0.20 18.96
C LYS A 302 11.86 0.41 18.91
N ARG A 303 11.18 0.52 20.06
CA ARG A 303 9.73 0.77 20.12
C ARG A 303 9.41 2.21 19.74
N GLU A 304 10.19 3.16 20.24
CA GLU A 304 10.02 4.56 19.89
C GLU A 304 10.45 4.86 18.44
N PHE A 305 11.49 4.16 17.94
CA PHE A 305 11.83 4.17 16.52
C PHE A 305 10.68 3.67 15.63
N ASN A 306 9.98 2.60 16.03
CA ASN A 306 8.80 2.11 15.30
C ASN A 306 7.74 3.21 15.09
N LYS A 307 7.48 4.02 16.13
CA LYS A 307 6.55 5.16 16.02
C LYS A 307 7.02 6.26 15.06
N HIS A 308 8.31 6.34 14.73
CA HIS A 308 8.82 7.30 13.75
C HIS A 308 8.64 6.83 12.30
N ILE A 309 8.68 5.52 12.05
CA ILE A 309 8.56 4.95 10.70
C ILE A 309 7.12 4.70 10.26
N GLU A 310 6.18 4.59 11.21
CA GLU A 310 4.75 4.36 10.92
C GLU A 310 4.14 5.45 10.03
N PHE A 311 4.56 6.72 10.18
CA PHE A 311 4.14 7.79 9.28
C PHE A 311 4.59 7.53 7.83
N LEU A 312 5.85 7.15 7.63
CA LEU A 312 6.39 6.85 6.29
C LEU A 312 5.64 5.66 5.68
N LEU A 313 5.35 4.63 6.48
CA LEU A 313 4.62 3.45 6.02
C LEU A 313 3.17 3.77 5.66
N LEU A 314 2.46 4.55 6.47
CA LEU A 314 1.10 4.99 6.15
C LEU A 314 1.07 5.87 4.90
N ASP A 315 2.11 6.68 4.67
CA ASP A 315 2.20 7.45 3.42
C ASP A 315 2.65 6.61 2.23
N ALA A 316 3.39 5.51 2.41
CA ALA A 316 3.83 4.69 1.28
C ALA A 316 2.86 3.57 0.90
N SER A 317 2.02 3.09 1.83
CA SER A 317 1.44 1.74 1.73
C SER A 317 0.00 1.69 1.26
N GLN A 318 -0.29 0.66 0.46
CA GLN A 318 -1.64 0.24 0.09
C GLN A 318 -2.05 -1.07 0.77
N ASN A 319 -1.07 -1.88 1.19
CA ASN A 319 -1.29 -3.13 1.91
C ASN A 319 -1.01 -2.93 3.40
N ILE A 320 -2.05 -2.62 4.18
CA ILE A 320 -1.95 -2.41 5.64
C ILE A 320 -2.62 -3.59 6.35
N ILE A 321 -1.98 -4.07 7.42
CA ILE A 321 -2.49 -5.09 8.33
C ILE A 321 -2.26 -4.63 9.77
N MET A 322 -3.29 -4.73 10.59
CA MET A 322 -3.29 -4.36 12.01
C MET A 322 -3.79 -5.54 12.84
N THR A 323 -3.21 -5.69 14.04
CA THR A 323 -3.72 -6.67 15.02
C THR A 323 -5.10 -6.25 15.54
N GLU A 324 -5.86 -7.23 16.03
CA GLU A 324 -7.15 -6.97 16.68
C GLU A 324 -6.99 -6.04 17.89
N THR A 325 -5.91 -6.21 18.66
CA THR A 325 -5.61 -5.37 19.81
C THR A 325 -5.46 -3.90 19.42
N LEU A 326 -4.66 -3.59 18.39
CA LEU A 326 -4.49 -2.21 17.94
C LEU A 326 -5.78 -1.62 17.39
N TYR A 327 -6.52 -2.37 16.56
CA TYR A 327 -7.80 -1.91 16.04
C TYR A 327 -8.81 -1.58 17.15
N ASN A 328 -8.96 -2.48 18.13
CA ASN A 328 -9.89 -2.29 19.24
C ASN A 328 -9.48 -1.10 20.12
N ASN A 329 -8.18 -0.92 20.39
CA ASN A 329 -7.68 0.24 21.12
C ASN A 329 -8.03 1.56 20.40
N LEU A 330 -7.87 1.60 19.07
CA LEU A 330 -8.24 2.77 18.27
C LEU A 330 -9.75 3.01 18.23
N LYS A 331 -10.58 1.96 18.23
CA LYS A 331 -12.04 2.09 18.25
C LYS A 331 -12.57 2.56 19.61
N ILE A 332 -12.12 1.96 20.71
CA ILE A 332 -12.57 2.28 22.07
C ILE A 332 -12.28 3.74 22.42
N ASN A 333 -11.11 4.23 22.02
CA ASN A 333 -10.70 5.62 22.29
C ASN A 333 -11.27 6.63 21.28
N GLY A 334 -12.13 6.19 20.36
CA GLY A 334 -12.60 6.99 19.24
C GLY A 334 -11.53 7.36 18.23
N ALA A 335 -10.24 7.07 18.45
CA ALA A 335 -9.12 7.47 17.60
C ALA A 335 -9.17 6.95 16.15
N TYR A 336 -9.90 5.88 15.85
CA TYR A 336 -9.95 5.29 14.52
C TYR A 336 -10.42 6.25 13.42
N HIS A 337 -11.40 7.14 13.70
CA HIS A 337 -11.84 8.11 12.69
C HIS A 337 -10.76 9.15 12.38
N LEU A 338 -9.89 9.48 13.34
CA LEU A 338 -8.75 10.37 13.13
C LEU A 338 -7.67 9.69 12.28
N LEU A 339 -7.44 8.38 12.46
CA LEU A 339 -6.58 7.60 11.56
C LEU A 339 -7.12 7.61 10.13
N VAL A 340 -8.42 7.32 9.93
CA VAL A 340 -9.05 7.39 8.60
C VAL A 340 -8.88 8.78 7.98
N LYS A 341 -9.13 9.84 8.75
CA LYS A 341 -8.96 11.23 8.29
C LYS A 341 -7.50 11.56 7.93
N ALA A 342 -6.54 11.07 8.71
CA ALA A 342 -5.12 11.20 8.44
C ALA A 342 -4.73 10.50 7.12
N CYS A 343 -5.23 9.28 6.89
CA CYS A 343 -5.00 8.55 5.64
C CYS A 343 -5.62 9.26 4.42
N ILE A 344 -6.83 9.82 4.54
CA ILE A 344 -7.44 10.62 3.46
C ILE A 344 -6.55 11.83 3.13
N ALA A 345 -6.02 12.51 4.15
CA ALA A 345 -5.11 13.63 3.95
C ALA A 345 -3.82 13.21 3.21
N LEU A 346 -3.27 12.03 3.53
CA LEU A 346 -2.08 11.49 2.84
C LEU A 346 -2.37 11.15 1.38
N VAL A 347 -3.52 10.53 1.09
CA VAL A 347 -3.95 10.26 -0.29
C VAL A 347 -4.10 11.58 -1.06
N MET A 348 -4.76 12.58 -0.47
CA MET A 348 -4.91 13.90 -1.10
C MET A 348 -3.57 14.62 -1.29
N ALA A 349 -2.58 14.39 -0.42
CA ALA A 349 -1.25 14.99 -0.55
C ALA A 349 -0.50 14.50 -1.79
N ARG A 350 -0.92 13.36 -2.36
CA ARG A 350 -0.35 12.77 -3.59
C ARG A 350 -1.08 13.25 -4.84
N LEU A 351 -2.26 13.87 -4.69
CA LEU A 351 -3.06 14.37 -5.80
C LEU A 351 -2.71 15.83 -6.09
N PRO A 352 -2.17 16.16 -7.28
CA PRO A 352 -1.74 17.52 -7.59
C PRO A 352 -2.91 18.50 -7.81
N ILE A 353 -4.13 17.98 -7.91
CA ILE A 353 -5.37 18.78 -8.00
C ILE A 353 -5.93 19.22 -6.65
N CYS A 354 -5.30 18.83 -5.53
CA CYS A 354 -5.78 19.24 -4.21
C CYS A 354 -5.55 20.75 -4.01
N PRO A 355 -6.53 21.51 -3.46
CA PRO A 355 -6.39 22.95 -3.23
C PRO A 355 -5.38 23.31 -2.13
N TYR A 356 -4.81 22.31 -1.44
CA TYR A 356 -3.82 22.48 -0.39
C TYR A 356 -2.49 21.84 -0.80
N SER A 357 -1.38 22.44 -0.37
CA SER A 357 -0.07 21.88 -0.68
C SER A 357 0.10 20.50 -0.04
N SER A 358 0.85 19.64 -0.74
CA SER A 358 1.23 18.32 -0.26
C SER A 358 1.87 18.37 1.14
N LYS A 359 2.71 19.38 1.40
CA LYS A 359 3.34 19.62 2.71
C LYS A 359 2.31 19.91 3.81
N SER A 360 1.29 20.72 3.52
CA SER A 360 0.25 21.10 4.48
C SER A 360 -0.59 19.88 4.89
N LEU A 361 -0.96 19.05 3.91
CA LEU A 361 -1.73 17.82 4.12
C LEU A 361 -0.95 16.77 4.91
N ARG A 362 0.34 16.55 4.58
CA ARG A 362 1.23 15.67 5.35
C ARG A 362 1.44 16.17 6.78
N SER A 363 1.65 17.47 6.97
CA SER A 363 1.77 18.07 8.31
C SER A 363 0.49 17.92 9.12
N TYR A 364 -0.67 18.04 8.48
CA TYR A 364 -1.97 17.81 9.11
C TYR A 364 -2.13 16.35 9.54
N SER A 365 -1.85 15.40 8.63
CA SER A 365 -1.89 13.97 8.92
C SER A 365 -0.96 13.61 10.08
N TYR A 366 0.28 14.07 10.05
CA TYR A 366 1.26 13.87 11.12
C TYR A 366 0.71 14.33 12.49
N ASN A 367 0.12 15.54 12.55
CA ASN A 367 -0.44 16.05 13.80
C ASN A 367 -1.64 15.24 14.32
N LEU A 368 -2.50 14.73 13.42
CA LEU A 368 -3.58 13.83 13.82
C LEU A 368 -3.05 12.52 14.39
N LEU A 369 -2.11 11.87 13.70
CA LEU A 369 -1.53 10.61 14.13
C LEU A 369 -0.78 10.74 15.46
N LYS A 370 -0.12 11.87 15.68
CA LYS A 370 0.50 12.23 16.95
C LYS A 370 -0.54 12.39 18.07
N SER A 371 -1.69 13.01 17.79
CA SER A 371 -2.75 13.22 18.78
C SER A 371 -3.40 11.93 19.29
N ILE A 372 -3.26 10.83 18.55
CA ILE A 372 -3.75 9.50 18.93
C ILE A 372 -2.64 8.55 19.39
N ASP A 373 -1.43 9.09 19.64
CA ASP A 373 -0.23 8.35 20.06
C ASP A 373 0.15 7.17 19.14
N LEU A 374 -0.23 7.23 17.85
CA LEU A 374 0.18 6.23 16.87
C LEU A 374 1.64 6.49 16.47
N ILE A 375 1.98 7.74 16.15
CA ILE A 375 3.35 8.13 15.79
C ILE A 375 4.04 8.95 16.90
N SER A 376 5.36 9.07 16.80
CA SER A 376 6.19 9.71 17.83
C SER A 376 5.90 11.21 17.98
N ASN A 377 6.15 11.74 19.19
CA ASN A 377 6.00 13.15 19.50
C ASN A 377 7.13 14.05 18.96
N GLY A 378 8.25 13.47 18.51
CA GLY A 378 9.43 14.21 18.04
C GLY A 378 9.30 14.68 16.58
N HIS A 379 9.47 15.99 16.34
CA HIS A 379 9.42 16.60 15.00
C HIS A 379 10.35 15.88 14.00
N GLN A 380 9.79 15.50 12.84
CA GLN A 380 10.53 15.13 11.63
C GLN A 380 10.80 16.36 10.77
#